data_AF-A0A9Q9D5T0-F1
#
_entry.id   AF-A0A9Q9D5T0-F1
#
_cell.length_a   1.000
_cell.length_b   1.000
_cell.length_c   1.000
_cell.angle_alpha   90.00
_cell.angle_beta   90.00
_cell.angle_gamma   90.00
#
_symmetry.space_group_name_H-M   'P 1'
#
loop_
_entity.id
_entity.type
_entity.pdbx_description
1 polymer ?
#
loop_
_entity_poly.entity_id
_entity_poly.type
_entity_poly.pdbx_seq_one_letter_code
_entity_poly.pdbx_strand_id
1 'polypeptide(L)'
;MKKIILVLIPLLLLAGCGADKKEDTANFAQDKQSSAHSSSSTSAPSSSQNTVASSEQLKSYPEALEQFSKGDYSSFHGLYKNSNNDVLIITKDHIEYYSHTRKDIGSVIVNESTFKSKTENQPFNQVYLFNQGQIEINFNATADKIETIQITDNAGTTADFTLAAQLDSNNFTKDTVLNYFKSYLSNPDDYYFDTTNTQGSFVIQVFSKEMRANGASGTVGLYKVLPDGTIYLVTYDVATNTYPKAE
;
A
#
# COMPACT_ATOMS: atom_id res chain seq x y z
N MET A 1 -28.08 -53.91 -10.67
CA MET A 1 -27.73 -52.98 -9.56
C MET A 1 -27.12 -51.73 -10.17
N LYS A 2 -27.70 -50.56 -9.88
CA LYS A 2 -27.37 -49.27 -10.52
C LYS A 2 -25.98 -48.79 -10.06
N LYS A 3 -25.12 -48.39 -11.01
CA LYS A 3 -23.96 -47.54 -10.74
C LYS A 3 -24.02 -46.31 -11.65
N ILE A 4 -23.70 -45.19 -11.03
CA ILE A 4 -24.07 -43.82 -11.40
C ILE A 4 -23.10 -43.27 -12.44
N ILE A 5 -23.67 -42.32 -13.19
CA ILE A 5 -23.23 -41.69 -14.43
C ILE A 5 -21.98 -40.82 -14.25
N LEU A 6 -21.12 -40.90 -15.26
CA LEU A 6 -19.99 -40.03 -15.57
C LEU A 6 -20.51 -38.65 -15.97
N VAL A 7 -20.04 -37.57 -15.34
CA VAL A 7 -20.22 -36.21 -15.87
C VAL A 7 -18.85 -35.55 -15.94
N LEU A 8 -18.37 -35.41 -17.19
CA LEU A 8 -17.31 -34.50 -17.60
C LEU A 8 -17.72 -33.06 -17.25
N ILE A 9 -16.86 -32.34 -16.56
CA ILE A 9 -16.93 -30.87 -16.48
C ILE A 9 -15.83 -30.31 -17.40
N PRO A 10 -16.15 -29.42 -18.35
CA PRO A 10 -15.19 -28.90 -19.30
C PRO A 10 -14.20 -27.95 -18.62
N LEU A 11 -12.94 -28.18 -18.96
CA LEU A 11 -11.77 -27.35 -18.70
C LEU A 11 -11.94 -26.01 -19.46
N LEU A 12 -12.26 -24.92 -18.77
CA LEU A 12 -12.12 -23.58 -19.34
C LEU A 12 -10.66 -23.14 -19.21
N LEU A 13 -9.91 -23.40 -20.28
CA LEU A 13 -8.65 -22.75 -20.60
C LEU A 13 -8.91 -21.26 -20.83
N LEU A 14 -8.55 -20.41 -19.87
CA LEU A 14 -8.27 -19.01 -20.15
C LEU A 14 -6.80 -18.91 -20.56
N ALA A 15 -6.58 -19.09 -21.86
CA ALA A 15 -5.43 -18.52 -22.54
C ALA A 15 -5.57 -16.99 -22.50
N GLY A 16 -4.65 -16.33 -21.81
CA GLY A 16 -4.42 -14.90 -21.91
C GLY A 16 -2.94 -14.68 -22.13
N CYS A 17 -2.54 -14.61 -23.40
CA CYS A 17 -1.21 -14.20 -23.83
C CYS A 17 -0.77 -12.92 -23.12
N GLY A 18 0.49 -12.91 -22.69
CA GLY A 18 1.19 -11.70 -22.34
C GLY A 18 1.17 -10.70 -23.49
N ALA A 19 0.97 -9.44 -23.14
CA ALA A 19 1.42 -8.31 -23.92
C ALA A 19 1.93 -7.28 -22.91
N ASP A 20 3.24 -7.06 -22.90
CA ASP A 20 3.85 -5.85 -22.36
C ASP A 20 3.08 -4.65 -22.94
N LYS A 21 2.34 -3.96 -22.08
CA LYS A 21 1.77 -2.65 -22.41
C LYS A 21 2.36 -1.65 -21.43
N LYS A 22 3.25 -0.82 -21.96
CA LYS A 22 3.52 0.50 -21.40
C LYS A 22 2.16 1.16 -21.14
N GLU A 23 1.93 1.56 -19.90
CA GLU A 23 0.78 2.37 -19.52
C GLU A 23 0.89 3.71 -20.25
N ASP A 24 -0.04 3.95 -21.17
CA ASP A 24 -0.13 5.17 -21.96
C ASP A 24 -1.17 6.08 -21.31
N THR A 25 -0.71 7.05 -20.51
CA THR A 25 -1.53 8.01 -19.74
C THR A 25 -2.19 9.11 -20.60
N ALA A 26 -2.29 8.93 -21.92
CA ALA A 26 -2.66 10.00 -22.85
C ALA A 26 -4.15 10.39 -22.88
N ASN A 27 -5.05 9.70 -22.18
CA ASN A 27 -6.50 9.96 -22.27
C ASN A 27 -7.12 10.69 -21.05
N PHE A 28 -6.32 11.21 -20.12
CA PHE A 28 -6.85 11.89 -18.92
C PHE A 28 -7.02 13.42 -19.07
N ALA A 29 -6.81 13.97 -20.27
CA ALA A 29 -6.91 15.41 -20.50
C ALA A 29 -7.94 15.75 -21.58
N GLN A 30 -9.23 15.75 -21.22
CA GLN A 30 -10.22 16.64 -21.81
C GLN A 30 -11.52 16.60 -21.00
N ASP A 31 -11.64 17.54 -20.07
CA ASP A 31 -12.83 18.40 -19.97
C ASP A 31 -12.66 19.39 -18.82
N LYS A 32 -12.34 20.64 -19.17
CA LYS A 32 -12.87 21.84 -18.51
C LYS A 32 -12.64 23.09 -19.35
N GLN A 33 -13.69 23.42 -20.10
CA GLN A 33 -14.32 24.72 -20.29
C GLN A 33 -13.48 26.00 -20.44
N SER A 34 -13.75 26.64 -21.57
CA SER A 34 -13.66 28.07 -21.84
C SER A 34 -14.36 28.96 -20.81
N SER A 35 -13.72 30.08 -20.44
CA SER A 35 -14.27 31.43 -20.69
C SER A 35 -13.19 32.49 -20.49
N ALA A 36 -13.05 33.40 -21.45
CA ALA A 36 -12.21 34.58 -21.38
C ALA A 36 -13.00 35.77 -20.82
N HIS A 37 -12.38 36.65 -20.01
CA HIS A 37 -12.23 38.09 -20.29
C HIS A 37 -11.56 38.89 -19.15
N SER A 38 -10.43 39.50 -19.53
CA SER A 38 -10.08 40.94 -19.46
C SER A 38 -10.26 41.77 -18.17
N SER A 39 -9.10 42.32 -17.78
CA SER A 39 -8.74 43.42 -16.86
C SER A 39 -9.59 44.70 -16.85
N SER A 40 -9.64 45.39 -15.69
CA SER A 40 -9.03 46.73 -15.50
C SER A 40 -9.25 47.34 -14.09
N SER A 41 -8.30 48.20 -13.72
CA SER A 41 -8.07 48.91 -12.46
C SER A 41 -8.98 50.12 -12.20
N THR A 42 -9.24 50.45 -10.93
CA THR A 42 -9.32 51.84 -10.42
C THR A 42 -9.23 51.90 -8.88
N SER A 43 -8.70 53.01 -8.36
CA SER A 43 -8.14 53.19 -7.02
C SER A 43 -9.02 54.04 -6.08
N ALA A 44 -9.03 53.67 -4.78
CA ALA A 44 -9.14 54.50 -3.54
C ALA A 44 -10.42 55.36 -3.29
N PRO A 45 -10.81 55.70 -2.01
CA PRO A 45 -9.95 55.84 -0.84
C PRO A 45 -10.43 55.23 0.50
N SER A 46 -9.51 55.37 1.47
CA SER A 46 -9.40 54.96 2.86
C SER A 46 -10.57 55.20 3.83
N SER A 47 -10.79 54.24 4.74
CA SER A 47 -11.19 54.54 6.12
C SER A 47 -10.43 53.63 7.10
N SER A 48 -9.70 54.26 8.02
CA SER A 48 -8.84 53.60 9.00
C SER A 48 -9.67 53.18 10.20
N GLN A 49 -9.94 51.88 10.34
CA GLN A 49 -10.31 51.30 11.63
C GLN A 49 -9.15 50.45 12.12
N ASN A 50 -8.51 50.92 13.20
CA ASN A 50 -7.55 50.15 13.98
C ASN A 50 -8.26 48.94 14.58
N THR A 51 -8.24 47.82 13.85
CA THR A 51 -8.49 46.50 14.40
C THR A 51 -7.15 45.97 14.90
N VAL A 52 -7.06 45.76 16.20
CA VAL A 52 -5.96 45.04 16.83
C VAL A 52 -5.98 43.63 16.22
N ALA A 53 -5.09 43.38 15.27
CA ALA A 53 -4.88 42.06 14.72
C ALA A 53 -4.38 41.17 15.87
N SER A 54 -5.28 40.35 16.43
CA SER A 54 -4.87 39.13 17.10
C SER A 54 -4.07 38.36 16.06
N SER A 55 -2.76 38.27 16.25
CA SER A 55 -1.90 37.45 15.41
C SER A 55 -2.22 35.99 15.71
N GLU A 56 -3.36 35.52 15.24
CA GLU A 56 -3.58 34.11 15.01
C GLU A 56 -2.52 33.70 14.01
N GLN A 57 -1.47 33.08 14.53
CA GLN A 57 -0.44 32.47 13.73
C GLN A 57 -1.16 31.48 12.81
N LEU A 58 -1.26 31.83 11.52
CA LEU A 58 -1.82 30.96 10.49
C LEU A 58 -1.09 29.62 10.60
N LYS A 59 -1.78 28.61 11.13
CA LYS A 59 -1.22 27.26 11.18
C LYS A 59 -1.03 26.83 9.74
N SER A 60 0.23 26.70 9.32
CA SER A 60 0.56 26.14 8.02
C SER A 60 0.12 24.69 7.99
N TYR A 61 -0.40 24.25 6.85
CA TYR A 61 -0.72 22.85 6.63
C TYR A 61 0.55 21.98 6.84
N PRO A 62 0.45 20.80 7.49
CA PRO A 62 1.63 20.03 7.85
C PRO A 62 2.46 19.61 6.64
N GLU A 63 3.78 19.80 6.71
CA GLU A 63 4.69 19.51 5.59
C GLU A 63 4.66 18.01 5.19
N ALA A 64 4.60 17.11 6.17
CA ALA A 64 4.51 15.67 5.92
C ALA A 64 3.32 15.31 5.03
N LEU A 65 2.19 16.02 5.18
CA LEU A 65 0.99 15.82 4.38
C LEU A 65 1.12 16.37 2.95
N GLU A 66 1.85 17.48 2.76
CA GLU A 66 2.18 17.98 1.42
C GLU A 66 3.13 17.02 0.68
N GLN A 67 4.13 16.48 1.38
CA GLN A 67 5.06 15.51 0.79
C GLN A 67 4.34 14.19 0.45
N PHE A 68 3.41 13.76 1.31
CA PHE A 68 2.58 12.59 1.05
C PHE A 68 1.78 12.73 -0.25
N SER A 69 1.18 13.90 -0.49
CA SER A 69 0.46 14.18 -1.74
C SER A 69 1.37 14.22 -3.00
N LYS A 70 2.68 14.33 -2.82
CA LYS A 70 3.68 14.29 -3.91
C LYS A 70 4.26 12.88 -4.12
N GLY A 71 3.79 11.89 -3.37
CA GLY A 71 4.30 10.53 -3.44
C GLY A 71 5.53 10.27 -2.57
N ASP A 72 5.88 11.17 -1.64
CA ASP A 72 6.89 10.90 -0.62
C ASP A 72 6.20 10.49 0.68
N TYR A 73 6.24 9.19 0.95
CA TYR A 73 5.61 8.57 2.12
C TYR A 73 6.63 8.24 3.22
N SER A 74 7.84 8.83 3.18
CA SER A 74 8.91 8.57 4.16
C SER A 74 8.43 8.63 5.62
N SER A 75 7.50 9.54 5.93
CA SER A 75 6.95 9.74 7.28
C SER A 75 5.87 8.72 7.68
N PHE A 76 5.37 7.91 6.75
CA PHE A 76 4.19 7.06 6.95
C PHE A 76 4.38 5.60 6.53
N HIS A 77 5.63 5.18 6.34
CA HIS A 77 5.97 3.81 5.98
C HIS A 77 5.50 2.80 7.04
N GLY A 78 5.09 1.62 6.59
CA GLY A 78 4.56 0.58 7.47
C GLY A 78 3.75 -0.47 6.73
N LEU A 79 3.43 -1.54 7.47
CA LEU A 79 2.52 -2.59 7.06
C LEU A 79 1.15 -2.31 7.67
N TYR A 80 0.15 -2.14 6.82
CA TYR A 80 -1.24 -1.92 7.20
C TYR A 80 -2.07 -3.12 6.79
N LYS A 81 -3.04 -3.51 7.63
CA LYS A 81 -3.79 -4.75 7.44
C LYS A 81 -5.28 -4.51 7.73
N ASN A 82 -6.14 -5.13 6.92
CA ASN A 82 -7.58 -5.12 7.15
C ASN A 82 -8.05 -6.39 7.88
N SER A 83 -9.34 -6.45 8.20
CA SER A 83 -9.97 -7.61 8.86
C SER A 83 -9.96 -8.90 8.03
N ASN A 84 -9.84 -8.78 6.70
CA ASN A 84 -9.73 -9.92 5.79
C ASN A 84 -8.30 -10.44 5.66
N ASN A 85 -7.31 -9.77 6.26
CA ASN A 85 -5.87 -10.00 6.10
C ASN A 85 -5.30 -9.58 4.73
N ASP A 86 -5.99 -8.74 3.97
CA ASP A 86 -5.34 -8.01 2.89
C ASP A 86 -4.36 -7.00 3.50
N VAL A 87 -3.28 -6.69 2.77
CA VAL A 87 -2.13 -5.95 3.28
C VAL A 87 -1.77 -4.80 2.34
N LEU A 88 -1.55 -3.62 2.90
CA LEU A 88 -0.84 -2.52 2.24
C LEU A 88 0.55 -2.40 2.84
N ILE A 89 1.58 -2.38 2.01
CA ILE A 89 2.96 -2.04 2.42
C ILE A 89 3.26 -0.66 1.87
N ILE A 90 3.37 0.32 2.77
CA ILE A 90 3.82 1.68 2.43
C ILE A 90 5.32 1.73 2.68
N THR A 91 6.10 2.00 1.64
CA THR A 91 7.52 2.31 1.72
C THR A 91 7.71 3.81 1.52
N LYS A 92 8.94 4.28 1.29
CA LYS A 92 9.21 5.70 1.06
C LYS A 92 8.53 6.26 -0.20
N ASP A 93 8.47 5.46 -1.27
CA ASP A 93 8.14 5.93 -2.62
C ASP A 93 7.04 5.12 -3.30
N HIS A 94 6.60 4.03 -2.68
CA HIS A 94 5.54 3.19 -3.24
C HIS A 94 4.62 2.61 -2.16
N ILE A 95 3.44 2.20 -2.61
CA ILE A 95 2.44 1.50 -1.81
C ILE A 95 2.07 0.23 -2.56
N GLU A 96 2.36 -0.93 -1.99
CA GLU A 96 2.00 -2.24 -2.56
C GLU A 96 0.71 -2.77 -1.92
N TYR A 97 -0.19 -3.34 -2.71
CA TYR A 97 -1.41 -3.95 -2.22
C TYR A 97 -1.44 -5.46 -2.49
N TYR A 98 -1.53 -6.24 -1.42
CA TYR A 98 -1.63 -7.69 -1.46
C TYR A 98 -2.97 -8.17 -0.92
N SER A 99 -3.58 -9.12 -1.61
CA SER A 99 -4.72 -9.87 -1.05
C SER A 99 -4.29 -10.75 0.11
N HIS A 100 -5.25 -11.22 0.91
CA HIS A 100 -5.05 -12.23 1.96
C HIS A 100 -4.45 -13.56 1.44
N THR A 101 -4.57 -13.83 0.13
CA THR A 101 -3.90 -14.99 -0.51
C THR A 101 -2.43 -14.72 -0.85
N ARG A 102 -1.93 -13.52 -0.56
CA ARG A 102 -0.59 -13.01 -0.91
C ARG A 102 -0.37 -12.85 -2.41
N LYS A 103 -1.46 -12.78 -3.17
CA LYS A 103 -1.42 -12.36 -4.56
C LYS A 103 -1.28 -10.84 -4.60
N ASP A 104 -0.26 -10.37 -5.31
CA ASP A 104 -0.06 -8.97 -5.66
C ASP A 104 -1.28 -8.48 -6.45
N ILE A 105 -1.96 -7.47 -5.93
CA ILE A 105 -3.08 -6.77 -6.58
C ILE A 105 -2.53 -5.62 -7.43
N GLY A 106 -1.34 -5.11 -7.11
CA GLY A 106 -0.65 -4.04 -7.80
C GLY A 106 -0.33 -2.85 -6.89
N SER A 107 0.37 -1.89 -7.46
CA SER A 107 0.74 -0.65 -6.77
C SER A 107 -0.45 0.29 -6.61
N VAL A 108 -0.56 0.91 -5.45
CA VAL A 108 -1.51 1.98 -5.15
C VAL A 108 -0.84 3.33 -5.44
N ILE A 109 -1.39 4.10 -6.38
CA ILE A 109 -0.86 5.41 -6.76
C ILE A 109 -1.60 6.49 -5.98
N VAL A 110 -0.91 7.10 -5.01
CA VAL A 110 -1.45 8.17 -4.16
C VAL A 110 -0.56 9.39 -4.30
N ASN A 111 -0.86 10.23 -5.28
CA ASN A 111 -0.10 11.44 -5.55
C ASN A 111 -0.98 12.51 -6.21
N GLU A 112 -0.37 13.60 -6.68
CA GLU A 112 -1.06 14.72 -7.34
C GLU A 112 -1.93 14.28 -8.53
N SER A 113 -1.57 13.20 -9.23
CA SER A 113 -2.32 12.73 -10.40
C SER A 113 -3.61 11.99 -10.04
N THR A 114 -3.67 11.40 -8.85
CA THR A 114 -4.86 10.70 -8.34
C THR A 114 -5.62 11.52 -7.29
N PHE A 115 -5.12 12.69 -6.91
CA PHE A 115 -5.69 13.52 -5.86
C PHE A 115 -7.12 13.99 -6.15
N LYS A 116 -7.98 13.95 -5.12
CA LYS A 116 -9.35 14.47 -5.17
C LYS A 116 -9.57 15.64 -4.21
N SER A 117 -9.25 15.45 -2.93
CA SER A 117 -9.53 16.44 -1.89
C SER A 117 -8.70 16.20 -0.62
N LYS A 118 -8.53 17.25 0.18
CA LYS A 118 -7.95 17.21 1.53
C LYS A 118 -8.68 18.15 2.48
N THR A 119 -8.60 17.90 3.77
CA THR A 119 -8.95 18.89 4.81
C THR A 119 -7.74 19.77 5.11
N GLU A 120 -7.93 21.09 5.15
CA GLU A 120 -6.84 22.03 5.49
C GLU A 120 -6.58 22.15 7.00
N ASN A 121 -7.49 21.62 7.84
CA ASN A 121 -7.42 21.64 9.29
C ASN A 121 -7.77 20.27 9.88
N GLN A 122 -7.43 20.04 11.14
CA GLN A 122 -7.80 18.81 11.85
C GLN A 122 -9.34 18.59 11.87
N PRO A 123 -9.82 17.34 11.79
CA PRO A 123 -9.05 16.11 11.53
C PRO A 123 -8.51 16.07 10.10
N PHE A 124 -7.28 15.60 9.93
CA PHE A 124 -6.61 15.60 8.63
C PHE A 124 -7.00 14.36 7.81
N ASN A 125 -7.54 14.57 6.62
CA ASN A 125 -7.77 13.52 5.63
C ASN A 125 -7.25 13.91 4.24
N GLN A 126 -6.95 12.89 3.44
CA GLN A 126 -6.63 13.04 2.02
C GLN A 126 -7.34 11.93 1.23
N VAL A 127 -7.89 12.31 0.09
CA VAL A 127 -8.70 11.43 -0.76
C VAL A 127 -8.10 11.37 -2.16
N TYR A 128 -8.00 10.15 -2.69
CA TYR A 128 -7.46 9.88 -4.02
C TYR A 128 -8.35 8.91 -4.80
N LEU A 129 -8.22 8.94 -6.11
CA LEU A 129 -8.72 7.92 -7.02
C LEU A 129 -7.87 6.66 -6.90
N PHE A 130 -8.53 5.50 -6.84
CA PHE A 130 -7.87 4.20 -6.83
C PHE A 130 -8.63 3.22 -7.72
N ASN A 131 -8.01 2.72 -8.79
CA ASN A 131 -8.70 1.97 -9.84
C ASN A 131 -9.94 2.73 -10.35
N GLN A 132 -11.16 2.19 -10.17
CA GLN A 132 -12.41 2.94 -10.46
C GLN A 132 -13.16 3.37 -9.19
N GLY A 133 -12.51 3.24 -8.03
CA GLY A 133 -13.02 3.57 -6.70
C GLY A 133 -12.25 4.72 -6.05
N GLN A 134 -12.06 4.63 -4.72
CA GLN A 134 -11.45 5.68 -3.91
C GLN A 134 -10.58 5.10 -2.80
N ILE A 135 -9.53 5.82 -2.45
CA ILE A 135 -8.78 5.62 -1.20
C ILE A 135 -8.85 6.91 -0.37
N GLU A 136 -9.22 6.77 0.90
CA GLU A 136 -9.24 7.84 1.88
C GLU A 136 -8.27 7.53 3.02
N ILE A 137 -7.39 8.46 3.31
CA ILE A 137 -6.33 8.31 4.31
C ILE A 137 -6.61 9.31 5.41
N ASN A 138 -6.87 8.80 6.60
CA ASN A 138 -7.12 9.60 7.79
C ASN A 138 -5.86 9.61 8.66
N PHE A 139 -5.41 10.82 8.97
CA PHE A 139 -4.23 11.06 9.78
C PHE A 139 -4.63 11.55 11.17
N ASN A 140 -3.75 11.32 12.14
CA ASN A 140 -3.96 11.83 13.49
C ASN A 140 -3.86 13.36 13.53
N ALA A 141 -4.21 13.93 14.68
CA ALA A 141 -4.20 15.39 14.88
C ALA A 141 -2.82 16.03 14.58
N THR A 142 -1.72 15.35 14.87
CA THR A 142 -0.35 15.86 14.63
C THR A 142 0.16 15.63 13.21
N ALA A 143 -0.59 14.89 12.38
CA ALA A 143 -0.21 14.54 11.02
C ALA A 143 1.14 13.81 10.90
N ASP A 144 1.51 13.05 11.91
CA ASP A 144 2.72 12.22 11.96
C ASP A 144 2.39 10.71 11.94
N LYS A 145 1.11 10.35 11.90
CA LYS A 145 0.64 8.98 11.82
C LYS A 145 -0.63 8.85 10.98
N ILE A 146 -0.71 7.79 10.18
CA ILE A 146 -1.96 7.33 9.56
C ILE A 146 -2.75 6.53 10.61
N GLU A 147 -3.98 6.95 10.88
CA GLU A 147 -4.91 6.24 11.75
C GLU A 147 -5.60 5.10 11.00
N THR A 148 -6.13 5.41 9.82
CA THR A 148 -6.85 4.45 8.99
C THR A 148 -6.67 4.78 7.51
N ILE A 149 -6.60 3.74 6.69
CA ILE A 149 -6.72 3.84 5.23
C ILE A 149 -7.99 3.10 4.85
N GLN A 150 -8.94 3.79 4.23
CA GLN A 150 -10.16 3.19 3.71
C GLN A 150 -10.06 3.08 2.19
N ILE A 151 -10.23 1.88 1.66
CA ILE A 151 -10.39 1.65 0.23
C ILE A 151 -11.86 1.33 -0.04
N THR A 152 -12.46 2.05 -0.97
CA THR A 152 -13.83 1.83 -1.45
C THR A 152 -13.78 1.39 -2.90
N ASP A 153 -14.31 0.20 -3.19
CA ASP A 153 -14.39 -0.33 -4.55
C ASP A 153 -15.57 0.26 -5.35
N ASN A 154 -15.68 -0.13 -6.63
CA ASN A 154 -16.71 0.36 -7.54
C ASN A 154 -18.13 -0.08 -7.15
N ALA A 155 -18.25 -1.14 -6.35
CA ALA A 155 -19.51 -1.63 -5.82
C ALA A 155 -19.90 -0.90 -4.51
N GLY A 156 -19.05 -0.02 -4.00
CA GLY A 156 -19.23 0.67 -2.72
C GLY A 156 -18.82 -0.16 -1.51
N THR A 157 -18.14 -1.30 -1.71
CA THR A 157 -17.59 -2.10 -0.62
C THR A 157 -16.38 -1.38 -0.05
N THR A 158 -16.34 -1.24 1.27
CA THR A 158 -15.23 -0.60 1.98
C THR A 158 -14.34 -1.64 2.68
N ALA A 159 -13.05 -1.36 2.72
CA ALA A 159 -12.06 -2.08 3.52
C ALA A 159 -11.19 -1.08 4.27
N ASP A 160 -11.16 -1.23 5.59
CA ASP A 160 -10.36 -0.37 6.47
C ASP A 160 -9.06 -1.08 6.86
N PHE A 161 -7.94 -0.41 6.64
CA PHE A 161 -6.61 -0.87 6.99
C PHE A 161 -6.07 -0.03 8.14
N THR A 162 -5.44 -0.71 9.11
CA THR A 162 -4.78 -0.10 10.25
C THR A 162 -3.34 -0.57 10.36
N LEU A 163 -2.49 0.22 10.99
CA LEU A 163 -1.07 -0.11 11.15
C LEU A 163 -0.92 -1.41 11.96
N ALA A 164 -0.31 -2.42 11.35
CA ALA A 164 -0.04 -3.71 11.97
C ALA A 164 1.43 -3.86 12.39
N ALA A 165 2.37 -3.30 11.63
CA ALA A 165 3.78 -3.26 12.00
C ALA A 165 4.53 -2.15 11.26
N GLN A 166 5.65 -1.72 11.84
CA GLN A 166 6.61 -0.83 11.20
C GLN A 166 8.01 -1.43 11.37
N LEU A 167 8.83 -1.33 10.33
CA LEU A 167 10.19 -1.84 10.33
C LEU A 167 11.16 -0.66 10.43
N ASP A 168 11.94 -0.62 11.51
CA ASP A 168 13.00 0.37 11.65
C ASP A 168 14.23 -0.09 10.88
N SER A 169 14.55 0.63 9.79
CA SER A 169 15.71 0.35 8.95
C SER A 169 17.05 0.52 9.69
N ASN A 170 17.10 1.33 10.76
CA ASN A 170 18.29 1.48 11.59
C ASN A 170 18.48 0.29 12.55
N ASN A 171 17.43 -0.51 12.76
CA ASN A 171 17.45 -1.71 13.60
C ASN A 171 17.03 -2.96 12.80
N PHE A 172 17.53 -3.08 11.57
CA PHE A 172 17.23 -4.18 10.65
C PHE A 172 18.01 -5.46 11.01
N THR A 173 17.49 -6.19 12.00
CA THR A 173 18.08 -7.41 12.57
C THR A 173 17.18 -8.62 12.29
N LYS A 174 17.71 -9.83 12.51
CA LYS A 174 16.91 -11.07 12.32
C LYS A 174 15.60 -11.04 13.10
N ASP A 175 15.62 -10.59 14.36
CA ASP A 175 14.45 -10.63 15.24
C ASP A 175 13.42 -9.56 14.85
N THR A 176 13.86 -8.34 14.55
CA THR A 176 12.94 -7.27 14.10
C THR A 176 12.28 -7.62 12.77
N VAL A 177 13.05 -8.19 11.84
CA VAL A 177 12.55 -8.63 10.54
C VAL A 177 11.59 -9.80 10.66
N LEU A 178 11.90 -10.80 11.49
CA LEU A 178 10.98 -11.92 11.71
C LEU A 178 9.68 -11.46 12.38
N ASN A 179 9.74 -10.54 13.35
CA ASN A 179 8.56 -10.01 13.99
C ASN A 179 7.69 -9.20 13.01
N TYR A 180 8.31 -8.34 12.19
CA TYR A 180 7.62 -7.61 11.14
C TYR A 180 6.95 -8.57 10.12
N PHE A 181 7.68 -9.59 9.67
CA PHE A 181 7.15 -10.59 8.75
C PHE A 181 5.99 -11.41 9.33
N LYS A 182 5.99 -11.70 10.64
CA LYS A 182 4.84 -12.39 11.26
C LYS A 182 3.56 -11.56 11.18
N SER A 183 3.64 -10.24 11.27
CA SER A 183 2.48 -9.34 11.09
C SER A 183 1.93 -9.34 9.66
N TYR A 184 2.76 -9.67 8.66
CA TYR A 184 2.34 -9.87 7.28
C TYR A 184 1.45 -11.11 7.10
N LEU A 185 1.62 -12.14 7.93
CA LEU A 185 0.86 -13.38 7.83
C LEU A 185 -0.50 -13.31 8.54
N SER A 186 -1.48 -14.09 8.08
CA SER A 186 -2.78 -14.22 8.75
C SER A 186 -2.67 -15.03 10.04
N ASN A 187 -1.99 -16.19 9.99
CA ASN A 187 -1.86 -17.13 11.11
C ASN A 187 -0.39 -17.51 11.34
N PRO A 188 0.46 -16.60 11.83
CA PRO A 188 1.90 -16.89 12.01
C PRO A 188 2.18 -18.07 12.94
N ASP A 189 1.28 -18.37 13.87
CA ASP A 189 1.43 -19.47 14.83
C ASP A 189 1.30 -20.86 14.21
N ASP A 190 0.80 -20.98 12.98
CA ASP A 190 0.70 -22.26 12.26
C ASP A 190 2.02 -22.68 11.62
N TYR A 191 3.08 -21.87 11.76
CA TYR A 191 4.33 -22.03 11.05
C TYR A 191 5.57 -22.08 11.95
N TYR A 192 6.62 -22.71 11.42
CA TYR A 192 7.99 -22.50 11.85
C TYR A 192 8.71 -21.61 10.83
N PHE A 193 9.68 -20.84 11.31
CA PHE A 193 10.42 -19.88 10.49
C PHE A 193 11.92 -20.10 10.67
N ASP A 194 12.64 -20.18 9.56
CA ASP A 194 14.09 -20.00 9.53
C ASP A 194 14.42 -18.72 8.77
N THR A 195 15.43 -18.00 9.25
CA THR A 195 15.79 -16.69 8.69
C THR A 195 17.28 -16.65 8.40
N THR A 196 17.62 -16.28 7.17
CA THR A 196 18.97 -16.20 6.65
C THR A 196 19.27 -14.78 6.18
N ASN A 197 20.39 -14.20 6.61
CA ASN A 197 20.82 -12.90 6.11
C ASN A 197 21.38 -13.05 4.69
N THR A 198 20.98 -12.15 3.80
CA THR A 198 21.43 -12.10 2.41
C THR A 198 21.72 -10.66 2.03
N GLN A 199 22.99 -10.24 2.09
CA GLN A 199 23.50 -8.95 1.56
C GLN A 199 22.52 -7.78 1.71
N GLY A 200 22.24 -7.35 2.95
CA GLY A 200 21.37 -6.20 3.23
C GLY A 200 19.86 -6.52 3.22
N SER A 201 19.48 -7.79 3.18
CA SER A 201 18.11 -8.28 3.31
C SER A 201 18.07 -9.56 4.14
N PHE A 202 16.88 -10.07 4.43
CA PHE A 202 16.72 -11.40 4.99
C PHE A 202 15.77 -12.24 4.15
N VAL A 203 16.11 -13.51 3.99
CA VAL A 203 15.21 -14.52 3.44
C VAL A 203 14.63 -15.31 4.59
N ILE A 204 13.30 -15.42 4.61
CA ILE A 204 12.52 -16.16 5.59
C ILE A 204 11.95 -17.40 4.90
N GLN A 205 12.34 -18.57 5.41
CA GLN A 205 11.76 -19.84 5.03
C GLN A 205 10.60 -20.15 5.95
N VAL A 206 9.44 -20.46 5.36
CA VAL A 206 8.21 -20.75 6.11
C VAL A 206 7.89 -22.23 6.00
N PHE A 207 7.70 -22.89 7.14
CA PHE A 207 7.36 -24.31 7.21
C PHE A 207 6.00 -24.48 7.89
N SER A 208 5.05 -25.18 7.25
CA SER A 208 3.78 -25.52 7.88
C SER A 208 3.99 -26.56 8.99
N LYS A 209 3.45 -26.28 10.19
CA LYS A 209 3.44 -27.23 11.32
C LYS A 209 2.63 -28.48 10.97
N GLU A 210 1.49 -28.31 10.31
CA GLU A 210 0.62 -29.41 9.88
C GLU A 210 1.32 -30.34 8.88
N MET A 211 1.96 -29.78 7.85
CA MET A 211 2.68 -30.57 6.85
C MET A 211 3.79 -31.40 7.51
N ARG A 212 4.56 -30.79 8.42
CA ARG A 212 5.60 -31.51 9.16
C ARG A 212 5.03 -32.59 10.08
N ALA A 213 3.90 -32.33 10.75
CA ALA A 213 3.23 -33.34 11.59
C ALA A 213 2.77 -34.55 10.77
N ASN A 214 2.42 -34.34 9.50
CA ASN A 214 2.05 -35.39 8.56
C ASN A 214 3.27 -36.02 7.82
N GLY A 215 4.49 -35.73 8.26
CA GLY A 215 5.72 -36.31 7.70
C GLY A 215 6.18 -35.72 6.38
N ALA A 216 5.55 -34.63 5.90
CA ALA A 216 5.99 -33.93 4.69
C ALA A 216 7.24 -33.07 4.98
N SER A 217 8.12 -32.97 4.00
CA SER A 217 9.30 -32.11 4.00
C SER A 217 9.13 -30.95 3.02
N GLY A 218 9.84 -29.85 3.25
CA GLY A 218 9.81 -28.66 2.40
C GLY A 218 9.19 -27.42 3.04
N THR A 219 9.26 -26.30 2.33
CA THR A 219 8.74 -24.99 2.74
C THR A 219 7.40 -24.72 2.06
N VAL A 220 6.51 -23.98 2.70
CA VAL A 220 5.31 -23.41 2.06
C VAL A 220 5.60 -22.10 1.33
N GLY A 221 6.80 -21.52 1.53
CA GLY A 221 7.27 -20.36 0.81
C GLY A 221 8.63 -19.88 1.30
N LEU A 222 9.33 -19.16 0.42
CA LEU A 222 10.54 -18.40 0.73
C LEU A 222 10.22 -16.93 0.46
N TYR A 223 10.43 -16.07 1.44
CA TYR A 223 10.13 -14.64 1.33
C TYR A 223 11.38 -13.83 1.56
N LYS A 224 11.61 -12.81 0.74
CA LYS A 224 12.68 -11.84 0.96
C LYS A 224 12.08 -10.57 1.55
N VAL A 225 12.64 -10.12 2.65
CA VAL A 225 12.28 -8.87 3.34
C VAL A 225 13.41 -7.86 3.18
N LEU A 226 13.08 -6.68 2.70
CA LEU A 226 14.01 -5.57 2.49
C LEU A 226 13.98 -4.56 3.67
N PRO A 227 15.02 -3.73 3.83
CA PRO A 227 15.08 -2.74 4.91
C PRO A 227 13.96 -1.69 4.90
N ASP A 228 13.34 -1.45 3.75
CA ASP A 228 12.21 -0.54 3.59
C ASP A 228 10.85 -1.17 3.97
N GLY A 229 10.85 -2.46 4.34
CA GLY A 229 9.65 -3.21 4.69
C GLY A 229 9.04 -4.00 3.53
N THR A 230 9.56 -3.87 2.31
CA THR A 230 9.06 -4.65 1.15
C THR A 230 9.19 -6.15 1.39
N ILE A 231 8.16 -6.91 1.02
CA ILE A 231 8.12 -8.38 1.13
C ILE A 231 7.69 -8.97 -0.21
N TYR A 232 8.48 -9.88 -0.78
CA TYR A 232 8.07 -10.66 -1.94
C TYR A 232 8.47 -12.12 -1.84
N LEU A 233 7.70 -12.97 -2.50
CA LEU A 233 8.01 -14.38 -2.68
C LEU A 233 9.26 -14.51 -3.56
N VAL A 234 10.15 -15.42 -3.20
CA VAL A 234 11.38 -15.72 -3.94
C VAL A 234 11.50 -17.22 -4.20
N THR A 235 12.31 -17.60 -5.18
CA THR A 235 12.77 -18.98 -5.36
C THR A 235 14.25 -19.07 -4.99
N TYR A 236 14.75 -20.27 -4.68
CA TYR A 236 16.20 -20.46 -4.47
C TYR A 236 16.83 -20.98 -5.75
N ASP A 237 17.73 -20.20 -6.33
CA ASP A 237 18.54 -20.60 -7.49
C ASP A 237 19.85 -21.23 -7.01
N VAL A 238 19.97 -22.54 -7.20
CA VAL A 238 21.14 -23.34 -6.81
C VAL A 238 22.38 -22.99 -7.64
N ALA A 239 22.21 -22.59 -8.90
CA ALA A 239 23.33 -22.31 -9.80
C ALA A 239 24.04 -21.01 -9.41
N THR A 240 23.26 -20.01 -9.00
CA THR A 240 23.80 -18.69 -8.61
C THR A 240 23.90 -18.50 -7.10
N ASN A 241 23.33 -19.42 -6.31
CA ASN A 241 23.17 -19.28 -4.86
C ASN A 241 22.46 -17.96 -4.50
N THR A 242 21.38 -17.64 -5.23
CA THR A 242 20.61 -16.40 -5.05
C THR A 242 19.13 -16.66 -4.85
N TYR A 243 18.40 -15.58 -4.52
CA TYR A 243 16.96 -15.60 -4.26
C TYR A 243 16.23 -14.58 -5.15
N PRO A 244 16.00 -14.90 -6.44
CA PRO A 244 15.22 -14.04 -7.33
C PRO A 244 13.73 -14.01 -6.94
N LYS A 245 13.04 -12.91 -7.27
CA LYS A 245 11.58 -12.78 -7.10
C LYS A 245 10.89 -13.90 -7.89
N ALA A 246 9.90 -14.55 -7.27
CA ALA A 246 9.07 -15.55 -7.93
C ALA A 246 8.07 -14.85 -8.85
N GLU A 247 7.95 -15.36 -10.09
CA GLU A 247 6.95 -14.93 -11.08
C GLU A 247 5.60 -15.63 -10.89
#